data_AF-A0A7V9NZM2-F1
#
_entry.id   AF-A0A7V9NZM2-F1
#
_cell.length_a   1.000
_cell.length_b   1.000
_cell.length_c   1.000
_cell.angle_alpha   90.00
_cell.angle_beta   90.00
_cell.angle_gamma   90.00
#
_symmetry.space_group_name_H-M   'P 1'
#
loop_
_entity.id
_entity.type
_entity.pdbx_description
1 polymer ?
#
loop_
_entity_poly.entity_id
_entity_poly.type
_entity_poly.pdbx_seq_one_letter_code
_entity_poly.pdbx_strand_id
1 'polypeptide(L)' 'MQKVLTVHTETAPSSPPFEELEYPKLNKYLEEGYWVKQTIVSPINNSTLGSTYYSITFILEKSNL' A
#
# COMPACT_ATOMS: atom_id res chain seq x y z
N MET A 1 -9.79 13.93 -10.45
CA MET A 1 -9.92 12.52 -10.86
C MET A 1 -9.45 11.59 -9.72
N GLN A 2 -10.11 10.45 -9.49
CA GLN A 2 -9.75 9.49 -8.42
C GLN A 2 -9.08 8.24 -9.01
N LYS A 3 -8.08 7.68 -8.32
CA LYS A 3 -7.46 6.37 -8.57
C LYS A 3 -7.41 5.55 -7.28
N VAL A 4 -7.36 4.23 -7.42
CA VAL A 4 -7.20 3.29 -6.30
C VAL A 4 -6.04 2.35 -6.62
N LEU A 5 -5.11 2.21 -5.69
CA LEU A 5 -3.96 1.32 -5.79
C LEU A 5 -3.94 0.38 -4.60
N THR A 6 -4.07 -0.93 -4.83
CA THR A 6 -3.89 -1.94 -3.79
C THR A 6 -2.57 -2.65 -3.99
N VAL A 7 -1.78 -2.78 -2.92
CA VAL A 7 -0.52 -3.53 -2.88
C VAL A 7 -0.66 -4.64 -1.84
N HIS A 8 -0.22 -5.83 -2.18
CA HIS A 8 -0.10 -6.94 -1.24
C HIS A 8 1.33 -6.98 -0.71
N THR A 9 1.48 -7.03 0.61
CA THR A 9 2.76 -7.15 1.30
C THR A 9 2.68 -8.26 2.35
N GLU A 10 3.83 -8.81 2.68
CA GLU A 10 3.98 -9.81 3.74
C GLU A 10 5.02 -9.34 4.73
N THR A 11 4.78 -9.55 6.02
CA THR A 11 5.81 -9.45 7.04
C THR A 11 6.23 -10.85 7.44
N ALA A 12 7.50 -11.18 7.22
CA ALA A 12 8.08 -12.40 7.74
C ALA A 12 8.29 -12.25 9.26
N PRO A 13 8.16 -13.32 10.04
CA PRO A 13 8.38 -13.27 11.48
C PRO A 13 9.84 -12.90 11.86
N SER A 14 10.78 -13.02 10.92
CA SER A 14 12.18 -12.61 11.07
C SER A 14 12.48 -11.20 10.51
N SER A 15 11.51 -10.51 9.92
CA SER A 15 11.73 -9.16 9.40
C SER A 15 11.87 -8.16 10.56
N PRO A 16 12.73 -7.14 10.42
CA PRO A 16 12.80 -6.06 11.38
C PRO A 16 11.41 -5.39 11.52
N PRO A 17 11.06 -4.86 12.71
CA PRO A 17 9.73 -4.33 12.99
C PRO A 17 9.35 -3.12 12.12
N PHE A 18 10.32 -2.51 11.45
CA PHE A 18 10.13 -1.36 10.57
C PHE A 18 11.01 -1.53 9.33
N GLU A 19 10.44 -2.13 8.29
CA GLU A 19 11.04 -2.15 6.96
C GLU A 19 10.36 -1.07 6.11
N GLU A 20 11.14 -0.11 5.62
CA GLU A 20 10.63 0.88 4.67
C GLU A 20 10.46 0.20 3.31
N LEU A 21 9.21 0.13 2.84
CA LEU A 21 8.88 -0.44 1.54
C LEU A 21 8.64 0.66 0.51
N GLU A 22 9.31 0.55 -0.62
CA GLU A 22 9.04 1.39 -1.78
C GLU A 22 7.88 0.84 -2.62
N TYR A 23 7.02 1.74 -3.10
CA TYR A 23 5.88 1.40 -3.95
C TYR A 23 6.00 2.13 -5.30
N PRO A 24 6.72 1.58 -6.31
CA PRO A 24 7.03 2.29 -7.55
C PRO A 24 5.79 2.82 -8.30
N LYS A 25 4.68 2.08 -8.26
CA LYS A 25 3.42 2.51 -8.88
C LYS A 25 2.74 3.65 -8.14
N LEU A 26 2.89 3.70 -6.82
CA LEU A 26 2.44 4.84 -6.01
C LEU A 26 3.27 6.08 -6.37
N ASN A 27 4.61 5.95 -6.40
CA ASN A 27 5.52 7.04 -6.76
C ASN A 27 5.18 7.65 -8.11
N LYS A 28 4.93 6.82 -9.14
CA LYS A 28 4.48 7.30 -10.44
C LYS A 28 3.20 8.13 -10.37
N TYR A 29 2.21 7.73 -9.57
CA TYR A 29 0.99 8.53 -9.44
C TYR A 29 1.22 9.84 -8.68
N LEU A 30 2.12 9.84 -7.69
CA LEU A 30 2.53 11.07 -7.01
C LEU A 30 3.21 12.04 -7.98
N GLU A 31 4.12 11.55 -8.84
CA GLU A 31 4.76 12.33 -9.91
C GLU A 31 3.74 12.84 -10.95
N GLU A 32 2.70 12.06 -11.25
CA GLU A 32 1.58 12.49 -12.10
C GLU A 32 0.69 13.57 -11.44
N GLY A 33 0.99 14.00 -10.21
CA GLY A 33 0.26 15.03 -9.47
C GLY A 33 -0.96 14.54 -8.71
N TYR A 34 -1.06 13.22 -8.45
CA TYR A 34 -2.01 12.71 -7.48
C TYR A 34 -1.44 12.86 -6.06
N TRP A 35 -2.31 12.93 -5.06
CA TRP A 35 -1.96 12.81 -3.65
C TRP A 35 -2.75 11.68 -2.99
N VAL A 36 -2.18 11.12 -1.93
CA VAL A 36 -2.87 10.11 -1.10
C VAL A 36 -3.93 10.81 -0.27
N LYS A 37 -5.20 10.51 -0.54
CA LYS A 37 -6.35 10.97 0.26
C LYS A 37 -6.54 10.08 1.48
N GLN A 38 -6.40 8.78 1.31
CA GLN A 38 -6.65 7.79 2.36
C GLN A 38 -5.81 6.53 2.11
N THR A 39 -5.37 5.91 3.20
CA THR A 39 -4.72 4.59 3.20
C THR A 39 -5.55 3.63 4.05
N ILE A 40 -5.86 2.46 3.50
CA ILE A 40 -6.57 1.38 4.19
C ILE A 40 -5.64 0.19 4.25
N VAL A 41 -5.38 -0.33 5.46
CA VAL A 41 -4.61 -1.56 5.66
C VAL A 41 -5.57 -2.64 6.10
N SER A 42 -5.62 -3.75 5.36
CA SER A 42 -6.45 -4.90 5.70
C SER A 42 -5.57 -6.14 5.86
N PRO A 43 -5.65 -6.85 7.01
CA PRO A 43 -5.00 -8.14 7.14
C PRO A 43 -5.64 -9.12 6.16
N ILE A 44 -4.81 -9.89 5.47
CA ILE A 44 -5.25 -11.00 4.63
C ILE A 44 -5.14 -12.23 5.53
N ASN A 45 -6.29 -12.71 6.00
CA ASN A 45 -6.37 -13.90 6.85
C ASN A 45 -5.87 -15.12 6.07
N ASN A 46 -4.57 -15.39 6.14
CA ASN A 46 -3.97 -16.62 5.65
C ASN A 46 -3.09 -17.16 6.78
N SER A 47 -3.73 -17.80 7.75
CA SER A 47 -3.15 -18.16 9.05
C SER A 47 -2.21 -19.38 9.02
N THR A 48 -1.64 -19.71 7.86
CA THR A 48 -1.06 -21.04 7.66
C THR A 48 0.44 -21.12 7.87
N LEU A 49 1.20 -20.02 7.89
CA LEU A 49 2.67 -20.09 7.76
C LEU A 49 3.51 -19.09 8.59
N GLY A 50 2.97 -18.48 9.65
CA GLY A 50 3.76 -17.60 10.55
C GLY A 50 4.18 -16.24 9.96
N SER A 51 3.98 -16.01 8.66
CA SER A 51 4.00 -14.69 8.02
C SER A 51 2.63 -14.03 8.12
N THR A 52 2.60 -12.71 8.32
CA THR A 52 1.34 -11.96 8.26
C THR A 52 1.23 -11.23 6.93
N TYR A 53 0.17 -11.52 6.19
CA TYR A 53 -0.12 -10.89 4.91
C TYR A 53 -1.03 -9.70 5.12
N TYR A 54 -0.75 -8.59 4.43
CA TYR A 54 -1.58 -7.40 4.46
C TYR A 54 -1.80 -6.88 3.04
N SER A 55 -2.98 -6.33 2.79
CA SER A 55 -3.22 -5.47 1.65
C SER A 55 -3.25 -4.02 2.11
N ILE A 56 -2.50 -3.16 1.41
CA ILE A 56 -2.51 -1.72 1.60
C ILE A 56 -3.19 -1.10 0.38
N THR A 57 -4.31 -0.43 0.59
CA THR A 57 -5.05 0.27 -0.45
C THR A 57 -4.88 1.78 -0.27
N PHE A 58 -4.31 2.42 -1.28
CA PHE A 58 -4.18 3.87 -1.39
C PHE A 58 -5.32 4.42 -2.26
N ILE A 59 -6.10 5.33 -1.71
CA ILE A 59 -7.07 6.15 -2.46
C ILE A 59 -6.36 7.43 -2.84
N LEU A 60 -6.22 7.66 -4.14
CA LEU A 60 -5.48 8.75 -4.73
C LEU A 60 -6.45 9.74 -5.38
N GLU A 61 -6.22 11.03 -5.18
CA GLU A 61 -6.95 12.09 -5.86
C GLU A 61 -6.01 13.02 -6.59
N LYS A 62 -6.49 13.57 -7.70
CA LYS A 62 -5.85 14.64 -8.44
C LYS A 62 -6.87 15.75 -8.69
N SER A 63 -6.49 16.99 -8.40
CA SER A 63 -7.34 18.16 -8.64
C SER A 63 -7.52 18.29 -10.14
N ASN A 64 -8.76 18.45 -10.57
CA ASN A 64 -9.04 18.92 -11.90
C ASN A 64 -9.02 20.46 -11.82
N LEU A 65 -7.82 21.04 -11.83
CA LEU A 65 -7.64 22.45 -12.16
C LEU A 65 -7.41 22.54 -13.67
#